data_AF-B4NF59-F1
#
_entry.id   AF-B4NF59-F1
#
_cell.length_a   1.000
_cell.length_b   1.000
_cell.length_c   1.000
_cell.angle_alpha   90.00
_cell.angle_beta   90.00
_cell.angle_gamma   90.00
#
_symmetry.space_group_name_H-M   'P 1'
#
loop_
_entity.id
_entity.type
_entity.pdbx_description
1 polymer ?
#
loop_
_entity_poly.entity_id
_entity_poly.type
_entity_poly.pdbx_seq_one_letter_code
_entity_poly.pdbx_strand_id
1 'polypeptide(L)'
;MSGNSNPFNKYQKSFTLDGIVYHYFDVSSIDSKFDRLPYSIRVLVESAVRNCDNFNITEKDVKSLLEWTPELKQGVSDVEVPFKPARVIQHDYNGIPAIVDLASMRNAVLKLGGDPSKVNPVSPTVLSICHSVGVDFWRQSDALAKNQAAEFRRNKERYAFLKWAAKAFDNFSIVPPGGGIYQVNLEYFATVVFDQDNEDGSKTLYPDSLVGTDSHTTMINGLGVVGWGVGGIEAEAVMLGQSISMLLPEVIGYKLVGKPGPLVTSTDLVLTITKNLPEHYGSGNNR
;
A
#
# COMPACT_ATOMS: atom_id res chain seq x y z
N MET A 1 -7.94 26.26 5.73
CA MET A 1 -6.89 25.91 6.70
C MET A 1 -5.57 26.26 6.03
N SER A 2 -4.77 27.12 6.65
CA SER A 2 -3.54 27.65 6.07
C SER A 2 -2.60 26.51 5.67
N GLY A 3 -2.42 26.33 4.36
CA GLY A 3 -1.47 25.37 3.82
C GLY A 3 -0.07 25.77 4.23
N ASN A 4 0.47 25.10 5.25
CA ASN A 4 1.90 25.16 5.50
C ASN A 4 2.59 24.60 4.26
N SER A 5 3.38 25.43 3.59
CA SER A 5 4.17 25.01 2.44
C SER A 5 5.11 23.88 2.87
N ASN A 6 5.19 22.81 2.07
CA ASN A 6 6.13 21.72 2.34
C ASN A 6 7.58 22.28 2.42
N PRO A 7 8.26 22.16 3.57
CA PRO A 7 9.59 22.75 3.80
C PRO A 7 10.68 22.12 2.93
N PHE A 8 10.41 20.96 2.33
CA PHE A 8 11.32 20.24 1.45
C PHE A 8 11.15 20.59 -0.04
N ASN A 9 10.25 21.51 -0.40
CA ASN A 9 10.06 21.95 -1.79
C ASN A 9 11.36 22.46 -2.45
N LYS A 10 12.33 22.95 -1.67
CA LYS A 10 13.66 23.34 -2.17
C LYS A 10 14.47 22.18 -2.78
N TYR A 11 14.12 20.94 -2.47
CA TYR A 11 14.75 19.73 -3.01
C TYR A 11 13.94 19.12 -4.17
N GLN A 12 12.82 19.74 -4.56
CA GLN A 12 12.08 19.34 -5.74
C GLN A 12 12.88 19.70 -6.99
N LYS A 13 13.17 18.70 -7.81
CA LYS A 13 13.78 18.86 -9.12
C LYS A 13 12.75 18.56 -10.20
N SER A 14 13.03 19.01 -11.41
CA SER A 14 12.21 18.69 -12.57
C SER A 14 13.05 18.34 -13.78
N PHE A 15 12.46 17.57 -14.68
CA PHE A 15 12.98 17.31 -16.01
C PHE A 15 11.82 17.22 -17.00
N THR A 16 12.11 17.41 -18.29
CA THR A 16 11.10 17.33 -19.35
C THR A 16 11.37 16.09 -20.20
N LEU A 17 10.33 15.30 -20.44
CA LEU A 17 10.35 14.14 -21.33
C LEU A 17 9.09 14.18 -22.19
N ASP A 18 9.25 14.07 -23.51
CA ASP A 18 8.15 14.07 -24.50
C ASP A 18 7.16 15.24 -24.35
N GLY A 19 7.66 16.41 -23.94
CA GLY A 19 6.85 17.62 -23.74
C GLY A 19 6.09 17.67 -22.42
N ILE A 20 6.20 16.64 -21.57
CA ILE A 20 5.63 16.59 -20.22
C ILE A 20 6.71 16.98 -19.20
N VAL A 21 6.35 17.86 -18.27
CA VAL A 21 7.22 18.24 -17.14
C VAL A 21 6.99 17.26 -16.01
N TYR A 22 8.06 16.59 -15.59
CA TYR A 22 8.07 15.70 -14.44
C TYR A 22 8.79 16.36 -13.27
N HIS A 23 8.18 16.30 -12.10
CA HIS A 23 8.73 16.71 -10.82
C HIS A 23 9.06 15.49 -9.97
N TYR A 24 10.14 15.56 -9.20
CA TYR A 24 10.47 14.55 -8.19
C TYR A 24 11.24 15.20 -7.04
N PHE A 25 11.17 14.63 -5.86
CA PHE A 25 11.99 15.06 -4.72
C PHE A 25 13.35 14.38 -4.79
N ASP A 26 14.44 15.16 -4.91
CA ASP A 26 15.79 14.63 -4.83
C ASP A 26 16.19 14.40 -3.37
N VAL A 27 15.68 13.30 -2.82
CA VAL A 27 15.88 12.90 -1.42
C VAL A 27 17.37 12.68 -1.09
N SER A 28 18.18 12.29 -2.07
CA SER A 28 19.62 12.07 -1.90
C SER A 28 20.38 13.38 -1.59
N SER A 29 19.84 14.51 -2.04
CA SER A 29 20.44 15.83 -1.79
C SER A 29 20.12 16.41 -0.41
N ILE A 30 19.23 15.77 0.36
CA ILE A 30 18.78 16.26 1.67
C ILE A 30 19.85 16.01 2.74
N ASP A 31 20.40 14.80 2.79
CA ASP A 31 21.43 14.41 3.75
C ASP A 31 22.31 13.29 3.17
N SER A 32 23.63 13.43 3.32
CA SER A 32 24.63 12.41 2.95
C SER A 32 24.42 11.03 3.60
N LYS A 33 23.68 10.95 4.71
CA LYS A 33 23.32 9.69 5.37
C LYS A 33 22.35 8.85 4.54
N PHE A 34 21.58 9.47 3.63
CA PHE A 34 20.59 8.79 2.80
C PHE A 34 21.17 7.60 2.04
N ASP A 35 22.41 7.73 1.55
CA ASP A 35 23.09 6.67 0.78
C ASP A 35 23.41 5.42 1.61
N ARG A 36 23.42 5.52 2.94
CA ARG A 36 23.66 4.40 3.85
C ARG A 36 22.37 3.70 4.30
N LEU A 37 21.21 4.33 4.06
CA LEU A 37 19.93 3.76 4.47
C LEU A 37 19.58 2.52 3.65
N PRO A 38 18.93 1.51 4.26
CA PRO A 38 18.32 0.42 3.51
C PRO A 38 17.29 0.95 2.52
N TYR A 39 17.15 0.30 1.36
CA TYR A 39 16.22 0.72 0.32
C TYR A 39 14.76 0.83 0.82
N SER A 40 14.34 -0.04 1.73
CA SER A 40 13.02 0.03 2.38
C SER A 40 12.82 1.34 3.14
N ILE A 41 13.81 1.79 3.90
CA ILE A 41 13.76 3.05 4.66
C ILE A 41 13.78 4.25 3.72
N ARG A 42 14.51 4.18 2.59
CA ARG A 42 14.53 5.28 1.59
C ARG A 42 13.13 5.60 1.05
N VAL A 43 12.28 4.58 0.84
CA VAL A 43 10.88 4.77 0.42
C VAL A 43 10.07 5.48 1.51
N LEU A 44 10.29 5.14 2.79
CA LEU A 44 9.65 5.85 3.91
C LEU A 44 10.09 7.33 3.96
N VAL A 45 11.39 7.60 3.77
CA VAL A 45 11.92 8.98 3.72
C VAL A 45 11.29 9.77 2.58
N GLU A 46 11.22 9.20 1.37
CA GLU A 46 10.56 9.87 0.23
C GLU A 46 9.11 10.21 0.55
N SER A 47 8.36 9.23 1.07
CA SER A 47 6.96 9.42 1.44
C SER A 47 6.80 10.55 2.46
N ALA A 48 7.66 10.61 3.48
CA ALA A 48 7.61 11.63 4.52
C ALA A 48 7.99 13.01 3.97
N VAL A 49 9.03 13.10 3.13
CA VAL A 49 9.49 14.34 2.49
C VAL A 49 8.40 14.94 1.61
N ARG A 50 7.78 14.13 0.74
CA ARG A 50 6.75 14.59 -0.20
C ARG A 50 5.47 15.04 0.50
N ASN A 51 5.11 14.37 1.60
CA ASN A 51 3.86 14.64 2.33
C ASN A 51 4.06 15.50 3.59
N CYS A 52 5.23 16.12 3.77
CA CYS A 52 5.48 16.97 4.94
C CYS A 52 4.63 18.24 4.88
N ASP A 53 3.67 18.34 5.80
CA ASP A 53 2.73 19.44 5.95
C ASP A 53 2.90 20.19 7.28
N ASN A 54 3.89 19.79 8.10
CA ASN A 54 4.12 20.29 9.45
C ASN A 54 2.89 20.18 10.37
N PHE A 55 2.01 19.22 10.10
CA PHE A 55 0.85 18.89 10.91
C PHE A 55 0.73 17.39 11.13
N ASN A 56 0.43 16.64 10.07
CA ASN A 56 0.37 15.18 10.12
C ASN A 56 1.77 14.56 9.93
N ILE A 57 2.60 15.18 9.10
CA ILE A 57 4.00 14.77 8.89
C ILE A 57 4.90 15.99 9.06
N THR A 58 5.80 15.91 10.04
CA THR A 58 6.66 17.02 10.45
C THR A 58 8.09 16.87 9.93
N GLU A 59 8.85 17.96 9.90
CA GLU A 59 10.29 17.91 9.62
C GLU A 59 11.06 17.02 10.61
N LYS A 60 10.56 16.88 11.84
CA LYS A 60 11.15 16.00 12.85
C LYS A 60 11.06 14.55 12.40
N ASP A 61 9.93 14.15 11.82
CA ASP A 61 9.72 12.77 11.37
C ASP A 61 10.66 12.40 10.22
N VAL A 62 10.87 13.33 9.29
CA VAL A 62 11.86 13.16 8.21
C VAL A 62 13.28 13.01 8.77
N LYS A 63 13.65 13.83 9.76
CA LYS A 63 14.96 13.73 10.43
C LYS A 63 15.12 12.40 11.15
N SER A 64 14.09 11.95 11.89
CA SER A 64 14.09 10.65 12.56
C SER A 64 14.34 9.49 11.58
N LEU A 65 13.72 9.52 10.40
CA LEU A 65 13.94 8.51 9.36
C LEU A 65 15.36 8.55 8.77
N LEU A 66 15.92 9.76 8.58
CA LEU A 66 17.29 9.95 8.10
C LEU A 66 18.36 9.54 9.13
N GLU A 67 18.01 9.57 10.41
CA GLU A 67 18.85 9.15 11.53
C GLU A 67 18.75 7.66 11.83
N TRP A 68 18.06 6.88 10.98
CA TRP A 68 18.00 5.44 11.13
C TRP A 68 19.40 4.81 11.21
N THR A 69 19.64 3.98 12.22
CA THR A 69 20.84 3.15 12.33
C THR A 69 20.49 1.70 12.67
N PRO A 70 21.37 0.73 12.33
CA PRO A 70 21.15 -0.68 12.67
C PRO A 70 21.06 -0.95 14.18
N GLU A 71 21.57 -0.06 15.02
CA GLU A 71 21.57 -0.17 16.47
C GLU A 71 20.25 0.29 17.11
N LEU A 72 19.36 0.95 16.34
CA LEU A 72 18.02 1.31 16.79
C LEU A 72 17.16 0.05 16.92
N LYS A 73 17.24 -0.59 18.09
CA LYS A 73 16.37 -1.71 18.44
C LYS A 73 15.02 -1.18 18.91
N GLN A 74 13.95 -1.82 18.45
CA GLN A 74 12.60 -1.61 18.99
C GLN A 74 12.62 -1.84 20.52
N GLY A 75 12.07 -0.90 21.30
CA GLY A 75 12.09 -0.89 22.76
C GLY A 75 13.23 -0.11 23.43
N VAL A 76 14.20 0.43 22.66
CA VAL A 76 15.26 1.33 23.19
C VAL A 76 15.04 2.78 22.73
N SER A 77 14.51 2.96 21.52
CA SER A 77 14.03 4.23 21.00
C SER A 77 12.67 3.99 20.35
N ASP A 78 11.60 4.26 21.09
CA ASP A 78 10.22 4.14 20.59
C ASP A 78 9.87 5.33 19.71
N VAL A 79 10.62 5.48 18.61
CA VAL A 79 10.40 6.54 17.63
C VAL A 79 9.31 6.07 16.69
N GLU A 80 8.12 6.62 16.88
CA GLU A 80 7.03 6.52 15.91
C GLU A 80 7.31 7.41 14.71
N VAL A 81 7.04 6.88 13.52
CA VAL A 81 7.17 7.57 12.24
C VAL A 81 5.89 7.41 11.44
N PRO A 82 5.40 8.49 10.79
CA PRO A 82 4.26 8.42 9.92
C PRO A 82 4.66 7.84 8.56
N PHE A 83 3.79 7.02 7.98
CA PHE A 83 3.92 6.54 6.62
C PHE A 83 2.63 6.76 5.83
N LYS A 84 2.74 7.36 4.65
CA LYS A 84 1.59 7.64 3.78
C LYS A 84 1.78 6.89 2.45
N PRO A 85 1.24 5.67 2.33
CA PRO A 85 1.44 4.86 1.13
C PRO A 85 0.81 5.52 -0.10
N ALA A 86 1.30 5.14 -1.28
CA ALA A 86 0.79 5.65 -2.55
C ALA A 86 -0.62 5.17 -2.88
N ARG A 87 -0.98 3.94 -2.48
CA ARG A 87 -2.28 3.32 -2.78
C ARG A 87 -2.71 2.30 -1.73
N VAL A 88 -3.96 1.87 -1.81
CA VAL A 88 -4.54 0.83 -0.95
C VAL A 88 -5.08 -0.32 -1.80
N ILE A 89 -4.86 -1.56 -1.36
CA ILE A 89 -5.49 -2.75 -1.96
C ILE A 89 -6.36 -3.48 -0.94
N GLN A 90 -7.54 -3.90 -1.33
CA GLN A 90 -8.45 -4.61 -0.46
C GLN A 90 -8.94 -5.89 -1.12
N HIS A 91 -9.16 -6.91 -0.30
CA HIS A 91 -9.90 -8.10 -0.73
C HIS A 91 -11.36 -8.01 -0.29
N ASP A 92 -12.24 -8.78 -0.93
CA ASP A 92 -13.69 -8.71 -0.74
C ASP A 92 -14.17 -8.89 0.70
N TYR A 93 -13.53 -9.75 1.51
CA TYR A 93 -13.97 -9.96 2.91
C TYR A 93 -13.70 -8.77 3.83
N ASN A 94 -12.57 -8.08 3.68
CA ASN A 94 -12.24 -6.93 4.51
C ASN A 94 -12.66 -5.61 3.85
N GLY A 95 -12.74 -5.56 2.53
CA GLY A 95 -13.13 -4.38 1.76
C GLY A 95 -14.63 -4.10 1.78
N ILE A 96 -15.49 -5.12 1.85
CA ILE A 96 -16.95 -4.89 1.99
C ILE A 96 -17.28 -4.14 3.29
N PRO A 97 -16.81 -4.58 4.48
CA PRO A 97 -16.97 -3.81 5.72
C PRO A 97 -16.47 -2.37 5.60
N ALA A 98 -15.27 -2.17 5.03
CA ALA A 98 -14.70 -0.83 4.87
C ALA A 98 -15.59 0.11 4.03
N ILE A 99 -16.20 -0.41 2.96
CA ILE A 99 -17.12 0.38 2.13
C ILE A 99 -18.44 0.64 2.85
N VAL A 100 -18.93 -0.31 3.66
CA VAL A 100 -20.10 -0.10 4.52
C VAL A 100 -19.81 1.00 5.54
N ASP A 101 -18.60 1.05 6.09
CA ASP A 101 -18.19 2.09 7.04
C ASP A 101 -18.10 3.46 6.36
N LEU A 102 -17.52 3.55 5.15
CA LEU A 102 -17.55 4.78 4.35
C LEU A 102 -18.98 5.25 4.02
N ALA A 103 -19.87 4.33 3.66
CA ALA A 103 -21.27 4.65 3.39
C ALA A 103 -21.99 5.14 4.67
N SER A 104 -21.67 4.55 5.82
CA SER A 104 -22.19 4.96 7.12
C SER A 104 -21.67 6.32 7.55
N MET A 105 -20.39 6.61 7.28
CA MET A 105 -19.78 7.92 7.50
C MET A 105 -20.45 9.00 6.63
N ARG A 106 -20.74 8.72 5.36
CA ARG A 106 -21.52 9.64 4.50
C ARG A 106 -22.87 9.99 5.12
N ASN A 107 -23.59 8.98 5.62
CA ASN A 107 -24.86 9.20 6.30
C ASN A 107 -24.71 10.01 7.60
N ALA A 108 -23.64 9.78 8.36
CA ALA A 108 -23.37 10.54 9.58
C ALA A 108 -23.04 12.02 9.28
N VAL A 109 -22.18 12.28 8.29
CA VAL A 109 -21.83 13.65 7.84
C VAL A 109 -23.08 14.40 7.36
N LEU A 110 -23.95 13.72 6.58
CA LEU A 110 -25.21 14.31 6.13
C LEU A 110 -26.13 14.69 7.31
N LYS A 111 -26.26 13.82 8.32
CA LYS A 111 -27.05 14.10 9.54
C LYS A 111 -26.51 15.28 10.34
N LEU A 112 -25.20 15.52 10.30
CA LEU A 112 -24.54 16.66 10.92
C LEU A 112 -24.60 17.94 10.06
N GLY A 113 -25.27 17.90 8.90
CA GLY A 113 -25.39 19.04 7.98
C GLY A 113 -24.12 19.31 7.16
N GLY A 114 -23.18 18.36 7.13
CA GLY A 114 -21.99 18.42 6.30
C GLY A 114 -22.21 17.85 4.90
N ASP A 115 -21.20 18.01 4.04
CA ASP A 115 -21.21 17.48 2.68
C ASP A 115 -20.70 16.01 2.68
N PRO A 116 -21.55 15.02 2.33
CA PRO A 116 -21.16 13.62 2.31
C PRO A 116 -20.14 13.31 1.21
N SER A 117 -20.02 14.12 0.16
CA SER A 117 -19.04 13.90 -0.91
C SER A 117 -17.59 13.97 -0.42
N LYS A 118 -17.35 14.67 0.70
CA LYS A 118 -16.03 14.73 1.36
C LYS A 118 -15.56 13.40 1.93
N VAL A 119 -16.46 12.46 2.18
CA VAL A 119 -16.11 11.09 2.55
C VAL A 119 -15.85 10.33 1.26
N ASN A 120 -14.62 10.44 0.77
CA ASN A 120 -14.15 9.75 -0.42
C ASN A 120 -12.69 9.30 -0.26
N PRO A 121 -12.30 8.16 -0.86
CA PRO A 121 -10.90 7.78 -0.93
C PRO A 121 -10.04 8.86 -1.62
N VAL A 122 -9.04 9.36 -0.90
CA VAL A 122 -8.02 10.30 -1.39
C VAL A 122 -6.95 9.54 -2.16
N SER A 123 -6.57 8.37 -1.66
CA SER A 123 -5.57 7.50 -2.29
C SER A 123 -6.25 6.51 -3.25
N PRO A 124 -5.64 6.20 -4.41
CA PRO A 124 -6.11 5.15 -5.30
C PRO A 124 -6.34 3.85 -4.54
N THR A 125 -7.55 3.33 -4.62
CA THR A 125 -7.95 2.12 -3.90
C THR A 125 -8.50 1.09 -4.89
N VAL A 126 -7.97 -0.12 -4.79
CA VAL A 126 -8.43 -1.26 -5.60
C VAL A 126 -9.00 -2.32 -4.68
N LEU A 127 -10.25 -2.72 -4.91
CA LEU A 127 -10.83 -3.90 -4.29
C LEU A 127 -10.84 -5.04 -5.30
N SER A 128 -10.34 -6.21 -4.90
CA SER A 128 -10.37 -7.38 -5.75
C SER A 128 -11.15 -8.53 -5.12
N ILE A 129 -12.03 -9.12 -5.93
CA ILE A 129 -12.94 -10.19 -5.51
C ILE A 129 -12.27 -11.53 -5.79
N CYS A 130 -11.68 -12.16 -4.76
CA CYS A 130 -11.05 -13.46 -4.93
C CYS A 130 -11.31 -14.47 -3.82
N HIS A 131 -11.90 -14.06 -2.69
CA HIS A 131 -12.17 -14.98 -1.57
C HIS A 131 -13.54 -15.65 -1.67
N SER A 132 -14.34 -15.28 -2.67
CA SER A 132 -15.71 -15.72 -2.86
C SER A 132 -15.87 -17.05 -3.58
N VAL A 133 -14.91 -17.43 -4.43
CA VAL A 133 -15.02 -18.62 -5.30
C VAL A 133 -14.60 -19.87 -4.52
N GLY A 134 -15.58 -20.73 -4.23
CA GLY A 134 -15.35 -22.07 -3.71
C GLY A 134 -15.13 -23.10 -4.82
N VAL A 135 -14.45 -24.20 -4.49
CA VAL A 135 -14.29 -25.35 -5.40
C VAL A 135 -15.40 -26.37 -5.10
N ASP A 136 -16.60 -26.13 -5.64
CA ASP A 136 -17.73 -27.07 -5.53
C ASP A 136 -17.62 -28.22 -6.55
N PHE A 137 -17.10 -27.92 -7.74
CA PHE A 137 -16.87 -28.85 -8.84
C PHE A 137 -15.39 -28.87 -9.21
N TRP A 138 -14.82 -30.05 -9.47
CA TRP A 138 -13.43 -30.24 -9.87
C TRP A 138 -13.29 -31.36 -10.91
N ARG A 139 -12.18 -31.36 -11.66
CA ARG A 139 -11.82 -32.40 -12.66
C ARG A 139 -12.90 -32.64 -13.74
N GLN A 140 -13.63 -31.59 -14.10
CA GLN A 140 -14.62 -31.57 -15.20
C GLN A 140 -14.29 -30.40 -16.12
N SER A 141 -14.57 -30.55 -17.42
CA SER A 141 -14.29 -29.50 -18.41
C SER A 141 -15.11 -28.22 -18.17
N ASP A 142 -16.27 -28.32 -17.52
CA ASP A 142 -17.16 -27.21 -17.20
C ASP A 142 -17.12 -26.79 -15.71
N ALA A 143 -16.16 -27.31 -14.93
CA ALA A 143 -16.06 -27.05 -13.49
C ALA A 143 -15.91 -25.54 -13.18
N LEU A 144 -15.09 -24.82 -13.95
CA LEU A 144 -14.88 -23.38 -13.76
C LEU A 144 -16.20 -22.59 -13.90
N ALA A 145 -16.93 -22.83 -14.99
CA ALA A 145 -18.19 -22.13 -15.26
C ALA A 145 -19.25 -22.45 -14.18
N LYS A 146 -19.32 -23.71 -13.73
CA LYS A 146 -20.21 -24.12 -12.64
C LYS A 146 -19.87 -23.44 -11.31
N ASN A 147 -18.58 -23.39 -10.94
CA ASN A 147 -18.13 -22.74 -9.71
C ASN A 147 -18.40 -21.23 -9.75
N GLN A 148 -18.13 -20.56 -10.87
CA GLN A 148 -18.44 -19.14 -11.06
C GLN A 148 -19.95 -18.87 -10.97
N ALA A 149 -20.78 -19.69 -11.62
CA ALA A 149 -22.24 -19.54 -11.54
C ALA A 149 -22.78 -19.76 -10.11
N ALA A 150 -22.20 -20.69 -9.35
CA ALA A 150 -22.55 -20.91 -7.94
C ALA A 150 -22.14 -19.72 -7.08
N GLU A 151 -20.94 -19.17 -7.30
CA GLU A 151 -20.42 -18.00 -6.60
C GLU A 151 -21.27 -16.75 -6.83
N PHE A 152 -21.62 -16.43 -8.08
CA PHE A 152 -22.52 -15.32 -8.40
C PHE A 152 -23.89 -15.46 -7.74
N ARG A 153 -24.41 -16.69 -7.65
CA ARG A 153 -25.70 -16.96 -6.98
C ARG A 153 -25.62 -16.71 -5.48
N ARG A 154 -24.53 -17.15 -4.83
CA ARG A 154 -24.32 -17.02 -3.37
C ARG A 154 -24.03 -15.58 -2.95
N ASN A 155 -23.30 -14.83 -3.77
CA ASN A 155 -22.80 -13.49 -3.42
C ASN A 155 -23.50 -12.34 -4.16
N LYS A 156 -24.70 -12.58 -4.71
CA LYS A 156 -25.43 -11.60 -5.54
C LYS A 156 -25.59 -10.24 -4.87
N GLU A 157 -25.94 -10.21 -3.59
CA GLU A 157 -26.13 -8.96 -2.83
C GLU A 157 -24.79 -8.21 -2.63
N ARG A 158 -23.74 -8.94 -2.26
CA ARG A 158 -22.39 -8.38 -2.11
C ARG A 158 -21.89 -7.75 -3.41
N TYR A 159 -22.10 -8.40 -4.56
CA TYR A 159 -21.70 -7.82 -5.85
C TYR A 159 -22.56 -6.65 -6.29
N ALA A 160 -23.85 -6.65 -5.97
CA ALA A 160 -24.70 -5.48 -6.20
C ALA A 160 -24.21 -4.28 -5.37
N PHE A 161 -23.84 -4.49 -4.12
CA PHE A 161 -23.27 -3.48 -3.24
C PHE A 161 -21.92 -2.95 -3.73
N LEU A 162 -21.00 -3.85 -4.08
CA LEU A 162 -19.70 -3.48 -4.65
C LEU A 162 -19.84 -2.71 -5.97
N LYS A 163 -20.76 -3.13 -6.85
CA LYS A 163 -21.05 -2.42 -8.11
C LYS A 163 -21.61 -1.02 -7.87
N TRP A 164 -22.38 -0.82 -6.81
CA TRP A 164 -22.80 0.51 -6.38
C TRP A 164 -21.60 1.33 -5.88
N ALA A 165 -20.75 0.75 -5.03
CA ALA A 165 -19.58 1.42 -4.46
C ALA A 165 -18.60 1.92 -5.54
N ALA A 166 -18.32 1.12 -6.57
CA ALA A 166 -17.50 1.50 -7.73
C ALA A 166 -18.01 2.73 -8.49
N LYS A 167 -19.29 3.08 -8.34
CA LYS A 167 -19.90 4.27 -8.93
C LYS A 167 -20.07 5.42 -7.96
N ALA A 168 -20.10 5.11 -6.66
CA ALA A 168 -20.40 6.07 -5.60
C ALA A 168 -19.13 6.77 -5.08
N PHE A 169 -17.97 6.14 -5.20
CA PHE A 169 -16.69 6.65 -4.72
C PHE A 169 -15.74 6.90 -5.88
N ASP A 170 -15.10 8.06 -5.88
CA ASP A 170 -13.99 8.36 -6.80
C ASP A 170 -12.72 7.66 -6.30
N ASN A 171 -11.74 7.46 -7.20
CA ASN A 171 -10.49 6.74 -6.90
C ASN A 171 -10.66 5.31 -6.39
N PHE A 172 -11.84 4.71 -6.57
CA PHE A 172 -12.15 3.36 -6.14
C PHE A 172 -12.44 2.46 -7.36
N SER A 173 -11.64 1.41 -7.52
CA SER A 173 -11.76 0.45 -8.64
C SER A 173 -12.00 -0.96 -8.13
N ILE A 174 -12.72 -1.76 -8.91
CA ILE A 174 -13.02 -3.16 -8.57
C ILE A 174 -12.51 -4.12 -9.63
N VAL A 175 -11.76 -5.13 -9.20
CA VAL A 175 -11.42 -6.30 -10.02
C VAL A 175 -12.55 -7.33 -9.88
N PRO A 176 -13.18 -7.74 -10.99
CA PRO A 176 -14.27 -8.70 -10.96
C PRO A 176 -13.79 -10.10 -10.52
N PRO A 177 -14.74 -10.99 -10.17
CA PRO A 177 -14.43 -12.36 -9.77
C PRO A 177 -13.58 -13.11 -10.79
N GLY A 178 -12.66 -13.93 -10.31
CA GLY A 178 -11.80 -14.80 -11.13
C GLY A 178 -10.43 -14.20 -11.47
N GLY A 179 -10.16 -12.95 -11.11
CA GLY A 179 -8.80 -12.40 -11.03
C GLY A 179 -8.20 -12.69 -9.65
N GLY A 180 -7.02 -13.31 -9.58
CA GLY A 180 -6.33 -13.53 -8.31
C GLY A 180 -5.75 -12.21 -7.76
N ILE A 181 -5.90 -11.90 -6.47
CA ILE A 181 -5.50 -10.60 -5.90
C ILE A 181 -4.02 -10.31 -6.08
N TYR A 182 -3.15 -11.16 -5.54
CA TYR A 182 -1.73 -10.82 -5.46
C TYR A 182 -1.04 -10.89 -6.81
N GLN A 183 -1.44 -11.83 -7.65
CA GLN A 183 -0.90 -11.95 -9.01
C GLN A 183 -1.34 -10.77 -9.88
N VAL A 184 -2.62 -10.39 -9.84
CA VAL A 184 -3.08 -9.19 -10.57
C VAL A 184 -2.42 -7.92 -10.00
N ASN A 185 -2.18 -7.86 -8.68
CA ASN A 185 -1.42 -6.75 -8.11
C ASN A 185 0.00 -6.66 -8.69
N LEU A 186 0.72 -7.77 -8.80
CA LEU A 186 2.05 -7.82 -9.38
C LEU A 186 2.07 -7.51 -10.88
N GLU A 187 1.12 -8.04 -11.63
CA GLU A 187 1.15 -8.01 -13.10
C GLU A 187 0.46 -6.79 -13.72
N TYR A 188 -0.51 -6.19 -13.01
CA TYR A 188 -1.38 -5.16 -13.58
C TYR A 188 -1.38 -3.85 -12.79
N PHE A 189 -1.36 -3.89 -11.44
CA PHE A 189 -1.48 -2.67 -10.63
C PHE A 189 -0.14 -2.10 -10.15
N ALA A 190 0.92 -2.89 -10.10
CA ALA A 190 2.23 -2.43 -9.70
C ALA A 190 2.77 -1.45 -10.76
N THR A 191 2.94 -0.20 -10.37
CA THR A 191 3.53 0.83 -11.24
C THR A 191 5.04 0.96 -11.03
N VAL A 192 5.53 0.51 -9.86
CA VAL A 192 6.91 0.70 -9.35
C VAL A 192 7.25 2.17 -9.07
N VAL A 193 6.90 3.06 -9.99
CA VAL A 193 6.93 4.52 -9.83
C VAL A 193 5.58 5.07 -10.25
N PHE A 194 4.95 5.84 -9.36
CA PHE A 194 3.75 6.59 -9.66
C PHE A 194 4.07 7.86 -10.45
N ASP A 195 3.21 8.20 -11.41
CA ASP A 195 3.25 9.45 -12.17
C ASP A 195 1.95 10.24 -11.94
N GLN A 196 1.83 10.87 -10.77
CA GLN A 196 0.61 11.59 -10.39
C GLN A 196 0.46 12.88 -11.18
N ASP A 197 -0.69 13.05 -11.85
CA ASP A 197 -1.01 14.29 -12.55
C ASP A 197 -1.27 15.43 -11.56
N ASN A 198 -0.63 16.58 -11.81
CA ASN A 198 -0.85 17.83 -11.08
C ASN A 198 -1.84 18.72 -11.85
N GLU A 199 -2.46 19.68 -11.17
CA GLU A 199 -3.46 20.59 -11.77
C GLU A 199 -2.92 21.45 -12.93
N ASP A 200 -1.60 21.69 -12.96
CA ASP A 200 -0.91 22.47 -13.97
C ASP A 200 -0.49 21.65 -15.21
N GLY A 201 -0.84 20.37 -15.26
CA GLY A 201 -0.46 19.44 -16.34
C GLY A 201 0.95 18.87 -16.23
N SER A 202 1.70 19.20 -15.16
CA SER A 202 2.93 18.51 -14.81
C SER A 202 2.61 17.18 -14.09
N LYS A 203 3.61 16.30 -13.96
CA LYS A 203 3.48 15.03 -13.23
C LYS A 203 4.46 14.96 -12.06
N THR A 204 4.04 14.41 -10.93
CA THR A 204 4.92 14.13 -9.79
C THR A 204 5.27 12.66 -9.73
N LEU A 205 6.58 12.36 -9.73
CA LEU A 205 7.13 11.01 -9.63
C LEU A 205 7.47 10.67 -8.19
N TYR A 206 7.04 9.49 -7.75
CA TYR A 206 7.40 8.92 -6.46
C TYR A 206 7.31 7.38 -6.46
N PRO A 207 8.01 6.66 -5.57
CA PRO A 207 7.96 5.21 -5.51
C PRO A 207 6.54 4.68 -5.24
N ASP A 208 6.18 3.59 -5.90
CA ASP A 208 5.00 2.82 -5.53
C ASP A 208 5.18 2.26 -4.11
N SER A 209 4.11 2.37 -3.34
CA SER A 209 3.99 1.78 -2.02
C SER A 209 2.53 1.55 -1.69
N LEU A 210 2.25 0.49 -0.93
CA LEU A 210 0.88 0.21 -0.55
C LEU A 210 0.73 -0.44 0.81
N VAL A 211 -0.47 -0.29 1.35
CA VAL A 211 -0.97 -1.21 2.35
C VAL A 211 -2.18 -1.95 1.81
N GLY A 212 -2.38 -3.17 2.29
CA GLY A 212 -3.55 -3.93 1.92
C GLY A 212 -4.19 -4.61 3.10
N THR A 213 -5.47 -4.91 2.99
CA THR A 213 -6.20 -5.61 4.06
C THR A 213 -5.90 -7.11 4.11
N ASP A 214 -4.74 -7.52 3.59
CA ASP A 214 -4.33 -8.90 3.40
C ASP A 214 -2.86 -9.10 3.76
N SER A 215 -2.53 -10.18 4.49
CA SER A 215 -1.17 -10.48 4.95
C SER A 215 -0.16 -10.75 3.82
N HIS A 216 -0.60 -11.28 2.68
CA HIS A 216 0.26 -11.56 1.52
C HIS A 216 0.42 -10.35 0.60
N THR A 217 -0.08 -9.17 0.98
CA THR A 217 0.28 -7.90 0.31
C THR A 217 1.80 -7.74 0.19
N THR A 218 2.55 -8.32 1.12
CA THR A 218 4.01 -8.40 1.13
C THR A 218 4.64 -9.05 -0.11
N MET A 219 3.87 -9.80 -0.92
CA MET A 219 4.35 -10.39 -2.18
C MET A 219 4.88 -9.32 -3.15
N ILE A 220 4.30 -8.11 -3.13
CA ILE A 220 4.70 -6.99 -4.00
C ILE A 220 6.13 -6.50 -3.74
N ASN A 221 6.67 -6.75 -2.54
CA ASN A 221 8.05 -6.39 -2.18
C ASN A 221 9.09 -7.06 -3.10
N GLY A 222 8.74 -8.19 -3.74
CA GLY A 222 9.58 -8.83 -4.74
C GLY A 222 9.84 -7.99 -6.00
N LEU A 223 9.00 -6.99 -6.28
CA LEU A 223 9.16 -6.02 -7.38
C LEU A 223 9.79 -4.69 -6.93
N GLY A 224 10.24 -4.60 -5.68
CA GLY A 224 10.82 -3.36 -5.13
C GLY A 224 9.79 -2.33 -4.66
N VAL A 225 8.51 -2.69 -4.62
CA VAL A 225 7.42 -1.86 -4.09
C VAL A 225 7.26 -2.16 -2.61
N VAL A 226 7.37 -1.16 -1.75
CA VAL A 226 7.22 -1.36 -0.29
C VAL A 226 5.74 -1.49 0.06
N GLY A 227 5.33 -2.66 0.55
CA GLY A 227 3.98 -2.85 1.05
C GLY A 227 3.76 -4.05 1.96
N TRP A 228 2.72 -3.96 2.78
CA TRP A 228 2.39 -4.97 3.80
C TRP A 228 0.89 -5.01 4.14
N GLY A 229 0.51 -6.04 4.88
CA GLY A 229 -0.86 -6.24 5.35
C GLY A 229 -1.18 -5.40 6.60
N VAL A 230 -2.34 -4.76 6.61
CA VAL A 230 -2.90 -4.00 7.74
C VAL A 230 -4.35 -4.43 8.01
N GLY A 231 -4.92 -3.99 9.13
CA GLY A 231 -6.34 -4.20 9.41
C GLY A 231 -7.24 -3.32 8.52
N GLY A 232 -8.55 -3.61 8.54
CA GLY A 232 -9.55 -2.85 7.77
C GLY A 232 -9.59 -1.37 8.17
N ILE A 233 -9.55 -1.09 9.47
CA ILE A 233 -9.62 0.27 10.02
C ILE A 233 -8.40 1.11 9.60
N GLU A 234 -7.19 0.53 9.65
CA GLU A 234 -6.00 1.24 9.20
C GLU A 234 -6.06 1.52 7.69
N ALA A 235 -6.53 0.55 6.89
CA ALA A 235 -6.72 0.76 5.46
C ALA A 235 -7.74 1.87 5.18
N GLU A 236 -8.87 1.92 5.90
CA GLU A 236 -9.86 2.99 5.79
C GLU A 236 -9.31 4.36 6.16
N ALA A 237 -8.52 4.44 7.23
CA ALA A 237 -7.87 5.68 7.64
C ALA A 237 -6.94 6.19 6.53
N VAL A 238 -6.16 5.30 5.92
CA VAL A 238 -5.29 5.63 4.78
C VAL A 238 -6.08 6.05 3.56
N MET A 239 -7.20 5.37 3.26
CA MET A 239 -8.10 5.78 2.18
C MET A 239 -8.58 7.21 2.39
N LEU A 240 -8.86 7.63 3.63
CA LEU A 240 -9.27 8.99 3.97
C LEU A 240 -8.10 9.98 4.13
N GLY A 241 -6.87 9.57 3.80
CA GLY A 241 -5.69 10.43 3.75
C GLY A 241 -4.89 10.52 5.06
N GLN A 242 -5.23 9.73 6.08
CA GLN A 242 -4.40 9.60 7.28
C GLN A 242 -3.11 8.83 6.96
N SER A 243 -2.03 9.16 7.66
CA SER A 243 -0.81 8.34 7.66
C SER A 243 -0.94 7.22 8.68
N ILE A 244 -0.26 6.11 8.40
CA ILE A 244 -0.06 5.03 9.35
C ILE A 244 1.01 5.47 10.34
N SER A 245 0.74 5.40 11.64
CA SER A 245 1.80 5.48 12.65
C SER A 245 2.42 4.11 12.82
N MET A 246 3.74 4.02 12.70
CA MET A 246 4.48 2.79 12.95
C MET A 246 5.76 3.10 13.71
N LEU A 247 6.23 2.13 14.50
CA LEU A 247 7.58 2.20 15.03
C LEU A 247 8.58 2.10 13.88
N LEU A 248 9.63 2.92 13.95
CA LEU A 248 10.74 2.85 13.02
C LEU A 248 11.29 1.40 12.98
N PRO A 249 11.25 0.71 11.82
CA PRO A 249 11.51 -0.72 11.80
C PRO A 249 13.01 -1.02 11.81
N GLU A 250 13.39 -2.09 12.51
CA GLU A 250 14.69 -2.73 12.31
C GLU A 250 14.72 -3.36 10.91
N VAL A 251 15.86 -3.26 10.22
CA VAL A 251 16.04 -3.84 8.88
C VAL A 251 17.10 -4.93 8.92
N ILE A 252 16.66 -6.17 8.74
CA ILE A 252 17.52 -7.35 8.71
C ILE A 252 17.96 -7.62 7.27
N GLY A 253 19.25 -7.51 7.00
CA GLY A 253 19.83 -7.83 5.70
C GLY A 253 19.95 -9.34 5.47
N TYR A 254 19.08 -9.92 4.64
CA TYR A 254 19.19 -11.33 4.23
C TYR A 254 20.03 -11.47 2.94
N LYS A 255 21.31 -11.82 3.09
CA LYS A 255 22.24 -11.93 1.95
C LYS A 255 22.17 -13.32 1.30
N LEU A 256 21.69 -13.37 0.06
CA LEU A 256 21.74 -14.56 -0.78
C LEU A 256 23.11 -14.68 -1.47
N VAL A 257 23.74 -15.85 -1.37
CA VAL A 257 25.02 -16.15 -2.03
C VAL A 257 24.97 -17.49 -2.74
N GLY A 258 25.77 -17.65 -3.80
CA GLY A 258 25.86 -18.88 -4.58
C GLY A 258 24.80 -18.99 -5.68
N LYS A 259 24.56 -20.23 -6.14
CA LYS A 259 23.56 -20.57 -7.17
C LYS A 259 22.78 -21.81 -6.75
N PRO A 260 21.45 -21.84 -6.94
CA PRO A 260 20.66 -23.04 -6.67
C PRO A 260 21.05 -24.18 -7.62
N GLY A 261 20.90 -25.42 -7.15
CA GLY A 261 21.07 -26.61 -7.99
C GLY A 261 19.97 -26.72 -9.06
N PRO A 262 20.17 -27.50 -10.13
CA PRO A 262 19.25 -27.55 -11.28
C PRO A 262 17.87 -28.11 -10.96
N LEU A 263 17.70 -28.81 -9.84
CA LEU A 263 16.42 -29.39 -9.40
C LEU A 263 15.70 -28.54 -8.35
N VAL A 264 16.31 -27.44 -7.89
CA VAL A 264 15.75 -26.57 -6.85
C VAL A 264 14.68 -25.67 -7.47
N THR A 265 13.51 -25.63 -6.83
CA THR A 265 12.39 -24.78 -7.23
C THR A 265 12.32 -23.49 -6.41
N SER A 266 11.50 -22.53 -6.85
CA SER A 266 11.19 -21.33 -6.06
C SER A 266 10.53 -21.68 -4.73
N THR A 267 9.71 -22.74 -4.68
CA THR A 267 9.08 -23.25 -3.46
C THR A 267 10.12 -23.73 -2.46
N ASP A 268 11.15 -24.44 -2.91
CA ASP A 268 12.22 -24.92 -2.02
C ASP A 268 12.98 -23.73 -1.40
N LEU A 269 13.25 -22.69 -2.20
CA LEU A 269 13.93 -21.49 -1.73
C LEU A 269 13.09 -20.73 -0.71
N VAL A 270 11.80 -20.46 -1.00
CA VAL A 270 10.95 -19.70 -0.06
C VAL A 270 10.77 -20.45 1.25
N LEU A 271 10.53 -21.77 1.22
CA LEU A 271 10.41 -22.58 2.43
C LEU A 271 11.72 -22.63 3.23
N THR A 272 12.87 -22.66 2.55
CA THR A 272 14.18 -22.61 3.20
C THR A 272 14.40 -21.26 3.89
N ILE A 273 14.07 -20.15 3.21
CA ILE A 273 14.18 -18.81 3.79
C ILE A 273 13.21 -18.66 4.97
N THR A 274 11.96 -19.07 4.82
CA THR A 274 10.95 -19.05 5.90
C THR A 274 11.40 -19.87 7.11
N LYS A 275 12.01 -21.04 6.90
CA LYS A 275 12.55 -21.85 8.00
C LYS A 275 13.76 -21.20 8.67
N ASN A 276 14.60 -20.52 7.91
CA ASN A 276 15.83 -19.89 8.41
C ASN A 276 15.56 -18.57 9.15
N LEU A 277 14.45 -17.89 8.84
CA LEU A 277 13.97 -16.74 9.58
C LEU A 277 13.31 -17.25 10.88
N PRO A 278 13.86 -16.98 12.07
CA PRO A 278 13.29 -17.50 13.32
C PRO A 278 11.89 -16.93 13.58
N GLU A 279 11.02 -17.69 14.25
CA GLU A 279 9.61 -17.30 14.53
C GLU A 279 9.48 -15.94 15.23
N HIS A 280 10.48 -15.53 16.03
CA HIS A 280 10.50 -14.23 16.71
C HIS A 280 10.65 -13.01 15.79
N TYR A 281 10.99 -13.19 14.50
CA TYR A 281 11.20 -12.10 13.55
C TYR A 281 10.05 -11.90 12.55
N GLY A 282 9.08 -12.81 12.51
CA GLY A 282 7.93 -12.77 11.59
C GLY A 282 6.68 -12.11 12.17
N SER A 283 6.55 -12.07 13.50
CA SER A 283 5.71 -11.08 14.16
C SER A 283 6.48 -9.78 14.14
N GLY A 284 5.93 -8.66 13.63
CA GLY A 284 6.43 -7.36 14.10
C GLY A 284 6.55 -7.44 15.62
N ASN A 285 7.71 -7.09 16.20
CA ASN A 285 8.04 -7.34 17.60
C ASN A 285 6.90 -6.92 18.54
N ASN A 286 5.97 -7.84 18.81
CA ASN A 286 4.96 -7.72 19.83
C ASN A 286 5.56 -8.35 21.07
N ARG A 287 6.37 -7.55 21.77
CA ARG A 287 6.56 -7.63 23.21
C ARG A 287 6.37 -6.26 23.79
#